data_AF-A0AAE3DH77-F1
#
_entry.id   AF-A0AAE3DH77-F1
#
_cell.length_a   1.000
_cell.length_b   1.000
_cell.length_c   1.000
_cell.angle_alpha   90.00
_cell.angle_beta   90.00
_cell.angle_gamma   90.00
#
_symmetry.space_group_name_H-M   'P 1'
#
loop_
_entity.id
_entity.type
_entity.pdbx_description
1 polymer ?
#
loop_
_entity_poly.entity_id
_entity_poly.type
_entity_poly.pdbx_seq_one_letter_code
_entity_poly.pdbx_strand_id
1 'polypeptide(L)'
;MPNIKPISDLRNYSDVLRDVAIGAPVFLTKNGRGRYAILDMQDFEKTQATLRLMNELAKGRKSGEEKGWLSLEDVEKKLGVTNE
;
A
#
# COMPACT_ATOMS: atom_id res chain seq x y z
N MET A 1 13.39 -5.00 -14.22
CA MET A 1 12.78 -4.32 -15.39
C MET A 1 11.26 -4.52 -15.26
N PRO A 2 10.41 -3.50 -15.46
CA PRO A 2 8.96 -3.64 -15.25
C PRO A 2 8.37 -4.66 -16.25
N ASN A 3 7.51 -5.55 -15.77
CA ASN A 3 6.84 -6.53 -16.61
C ASN A 3 5.63 -5.87 -17.29
N ILE A 4 5.74 -5.58 -18.58
CA ILE A 4 4.75 -4.82 -19.34
C ILE A 4 4.20 -5.68 -20.48
N LYS A 5 2.88 -5.81 -20.56
CA LYS A 5 2.17 -6.55 -21.61
C LYS A 5 1.05 -5.71 -22.24
N PRO A 6 0.67 -5.91 -23.51
CA PRO A 6 -0.52 -5.28 -24.05
C PRO A 6 -1.78 -5.91 -23.43
N ILE A 7 -2.84 -5.12 -23.27
CA ILE A 7 -4.12 -5.59 -22.72
C ILE A 7 -4.74 -6.73 -23.54
N SER A 8 -4.37 -6.85 -24.82
CA SER A 8 -4.79 -7.93 -25.70
C SER A 8 -4.32 -9.32 -25.26
N ASP A 9 -3.28 -9.39 -24.42
CA ASP A 9 -2.74 -10.65 -23.90
C ASP A 9 -3.68 -11.28 -22.87
N LEU A 10 -4.61 -10.52 -22.30
CA LEU A 10 -5.66 -11.06 -21.43
C LEU A 10 -6.62 -12.01 -22.15
N ARG A 11 -6.59 -12.07 -23.49
CA ARG A 11 -7.28 -13.14 -24.23
C ARG A 11 -6.77 -14.53 -23.83
N ASN A 12 -5.48 -14.64 -23.49
CA ASN A 12 -4.90 -15.82 -22.83
C ASN A 12 -4.38 -15.43 -21.44
N TYR A 13 -5.30 -15.09 -20.54
CA TYR A 13 -4.96 -14.56 -19.22
C TYR A 13 -4.07 -15.49 -18.38
N SER A 14 -4.02 -16.81 -18.66
CA SER A 14 -3.15 -17.75 -17.93
C SER A 14 -1.67 -17.40 -18.04
N ASP A 15 -1.20 -16.96 -19.21
CA ASP A 15 0.19 -16.51 -19.40
C ASP A 15 0.48 -15.23 -18.63
N VAL A 16 -0.49 -14.33 -18.58
CA VAL A 16 -0.37 -13.07 -17.84
C VAL A 16 -0.30 -13.32 -16.34
N LEU A 17 -1.17 -14.20 -15.82
CA LEU A 17 -1.23 -14.49 -14.38
C LEU A 17 -0.02 -15.27 -13.87
N ARG A 18 0.61 -16.13 -14.70
CA ARG A 18 1.86 -16.84 -14.34
C ARG A 18 3.00 -15.89 -14.01
N ASP A 19 3.00 -14.73 -14.63
CA ASP A 19 4.06 -13.74 -14.44
C ASP A 19 3.78 -12.75 -13.29
N VAL A 20 2.63 -12.88 -12.62
CA VAL A 20 2.27 -12.10 -11.43
C VAL A 20 2.75 -12.86 -10.19
N ALA A 21 3.65 -12.25 -9.44
CA ALA A 21 4.12 -12.77 -8.16
C ALA A 21 4.38 -11.62 -7.18
N ILE A 22 4.61 -11.95 -5.91
CA ILE A 22 4.95 -10.98 -4.86
C ILE A 22 6.18 -10.16 -5.29
N GLY A 23 6.05 -8.84 -5.29
CA GLY A 23 7.08 -7.89 -5.74
C GLY A 23 7.26 -7.82 -7.26
N ALA A 24 6.50 -8.59 -8.03
CA ALA A 24 6.59 -8.71 -9.49
C ALA A 24 5.22 -8.48 -10.15
N PRO A 25 4.73 -7.23 -10.17
CA PRO A 25 3.45 -6.90 -10.80
C PRO A 25 3.55 -6.90 -12.32
N VAL A 26 2.43 -7.19 -12.99
CA VAL A 26 2.29 -7.05 -14.45
C VAL A 26 1.53 -5.78 -14.77
N PHE A 27 2.12 -4.90 -15.59
CA PHE A 27 1.49 -3.68 -16.08
C PHE A 27 0.93 -3.89 -17.48
N LEU A 28 -0.33 -3.53 -17.68
CA LEU A 28 -1.00 -3.65 -18.96
C LEU A 28 -1.07 -2.32 -19.69
N THR A 29 -0.75 -2.35 -20.98
CA THR A 29 -0.85 -1.19 -21.87
C THR A 29 -2.05 -1.28 -22.81
N LYS A 30 -2.65 -0.13 -23.13
CA LYS A 30 -3.61 0.03 -24.22
C LYS A 30 -3.06 1.07 -25.18
N ASN A 31 -2.81 0.69 -26.44
CA ASN A 31 -2.20 1.54 -27.46
C ASN A 31 -0.87 2.15 -27.00
N GLY A 32 0.01 1.31 -26.41
CA GLY A 32 1.33 1.72 -25.92
C GLY A 32 1.34 2.54 -24.62
N ARG A 33 0.17 2.84 -24.03
CA ARG A 33 0.06 3.59 -22.77
C ARG A 33 -0.33 2.68 -21.62
N GLY A 34 0.39 2.77 -20.50
CA GLY A 34 0.05 2.05 -19.26
C GLY A 34 -1.37 2.40 -18.82
N ARG A 35 -2.15 1.38 -18.44
CA ARG A 35 -3.57 1.55 -18.10
C ARG A 35 -4.01 0.75 -16.88
N TYR A 36 -3.47 -0.46 -16.70
CA TYR A 36 -3.81 -1.32 -15.56
C TYR A 36 -2.55 -1.94 -14.96
N ALA A 37 -2.65 -2.39 -13.72
CA ALA A 37 -1.66 -3.24 -13.07
C ALA A 37 -2.38 -4.45 -12.48
N ILE A 38 -1.77 -5.63 -12.59
CA ILE A 38 -2.20 -6.85 -11.90
C ILE A 38 -1.14 -7.13 -10.84
N LEU A 39 -1.60 -7.23 -9.60
CA LEU A 39 -0.77 -7.39 -8.41
C LEU A 39 -1.07 -8.76 -7.78
N ASP A 40 -0.08 -9.32 -7.10
CA ASP A 40 -0.35 -10.35 -6.09
C ASP A 40 -1.20 -9.75 -4.96
N MET A 41 -2.01 -10.57 -4.31
CA MET A 41 -2.88 -10.10 -3.22
C MET A 41 -2.07 -9.48 -2.07
N GLN A 42 -0.90 -10.05 -1.76
CA GLN A 42 -0.06 -9.53 -0.67
C GLN A 42 0.46 -8.12 -0.97
N ASP A 43 0.82 -7.85 -2.22
CA ASP A 43 1.26 -6.50 -2.64
C ASP A 43 0.09 -5.50 -2.62
N PHE A 44 -1.10 -5.95 -3.03
CA PHE A 44 -2.31 -5.14 -2.95
C PHE A 44 -2.65 -4.78 -1.50
N GLU A 45 -2.67 -5.75 -0.60
CA GLU A 45 -2.94 -5.56 0.83
C GLU A 45 -1.88 -4.67 1.48
N LYS A 46 -0.60 -4.90 1.18
CA LYS A 46 0.50 -4.05 1.66
C LYS A 46 0.35 -2.60 1.20
N THR A 47 -0.07 -2.38 -0.04
CA THR A 47 -0.36 -1.03 -0.56
C THR A 47 -1.50 -0.37 0.21
N GLN A 48 -2.60 -1.11 0.45
CA GLN A 48 -3.73 -0.60 1.24
C GLN A 48 -3.32 -0.27 2.68
N ALA A 49 -2.56 -1.16 3.34
CA ALA A 49 -2.07 -0.95 4.70
C ALA A 49 -1.15 0.28 4.78
N THR A 50 -0.26 0.44 3.79
CA THR A 50 0.65 1.60 3.71
C THR A 50 -0.13 2.91 3.58
N LEU A 51 -1.14 2.96 2.70
CA LEU A 51 -1.98 4.14 2.54
C LEU A 51 -2.73 4.50 3.82
N ARG A 52 -3.30 3.50 4.51
CA ARG A 52 -3.96 3.70 5.80
C ARG A 52 -3.00 4.24 6.85
N LEU A 53 -1.81 3.63 6.97
CA LEU A 53 -0.79 4.08 7.90
C LEU A 53 -0.40 5.53 7.64
N MET A 54 -0.10 5.89 6.39
CA MET A 54 0.30 7.26 6.04
C MET A 54 -0.81 8.27 6.36
N ASN A 55 -2.07 7.91 6.13
CA ASN A 55 -3.20 8.77 6.49
C ASN A 55 -3.31 8.97 8.00
N GLU A 56 -3.22 7.91 8.80
CA GLU A 56 -3.29 8.03 10.27
C GLU A 56 -2.08 8.78 10.83
N LEU A 57 -0.88 8.58 10.29
CA LEU A 57 0.31 9.36 10.65
C LEU A 57 0.13 10.85 10.32
N ALA A 58 -0.44 11.19 9.17
CA ALA A 58 -0.71 12.58 8.80
C ALA A 58 -1.73 13.23 9.76
N LYS A 59 -2.79 12.50 10.14
CA LYS A 59 -3.75 12.97 11.15
C LYS A 59 -3.11 13.16 12.52
N GLY A 60 -2.31 12.19 12.97
CA GLY A 60 -1.58 12.26 14.24
C GLY A 60 -0.63 13.45 14.26
N ARG A 61 0.12 13.66 13.18
CA ARG A 61 1.02 14.81 13.03
C ARG A 61 0.29 16.13 13.12
N LYS A 62 -0.78 16.30 12.33
CA LYS A 62 -1.60 17.52 12.34
C LYS A 62 -2.19 17.78 13.73
N SER A 63 -2.69 16.75 14.42
CA SER A 63 -3.22 16.89 15.77
C SER A 63 -2.15 17.35 16.76
N GLY A 64 -0.93 16.84 16.67
CA GLY A 64 0.17 17.27 17.53
C GLY A 64 0.61 18.71 17.27
N GLU A 65 0.66 19.11 16.00
CA GLU A 65 0.96 20.50 15.59
C GLU A 65 -0.13 21.49 16.06
N GLU A 66 -1.41 21.12 16.01
CA GLU A 66 -2.53 22.01 16.37
C GLU A 66 -2.90 22.00 17.86
N LYS A 67 -2.80 20.83 18.53
CA LYS A 67 -3.32 20.62 19.89
C LYS A 67 -2.23 20.29 20.92
N GLY A 68 -0.97 20.23 20.48
CA GLY A 68 0.15 19.81 21.30
C GLY A 68 0.35 18.29 21.31
N TRP A 69 1.58 17.89 21.61
CA TRP A 69 1.99 16.49 21.72
C TRP A 69 1.79 15.97 23.15
N LEU A 70 1.65 14.66 23.29
CA LEU A 70 1.63 14.01 24.60
C LEU A 70 3.04 13.56 24.98
N SER A 71 3.37 13.69 26.25
CA SER A 71 4.55 13.03 26.82
C SER A 71 4.33 11.51 26.81
N LEU A 72 5.42 10.74 26.92
CA LEU A 72 5.32 9.28 27.04
C LEU A 72 4.50 8.89 28.28
N GLU A 73 4.72 9.56 29.40
CA GLU A 73 3.98 9.37 30.66
C GLU A 73 2.47 9.58 30.49
N ASP A 74 2.05 10.63 29.77
CA ASP A 74 0.63 10.90 29.49
C ASP A 74 0.00 9.82 28.60
N VAL A 75 0.76 9.29 27.65
CA VAL A 75 0.30 8.20 26.76
C VAL A 75 0.12 6.92 27.56
N GLU A 76 1.11 6.54 28.36
CA GLU A 76 1.08 5.36 29.24
C GLU A 76 -0.10 5.40 30.20
N LYS A 77 -0.30 6.53 30.88
CA LYS A 77 -1.44 6.74 31.77
C LYS A 77 -2.78 6.63 31.04
N LYS A 78 -2.90 7.14 29.81
CA LYS A 78 -4.13 7.05 29.00
C LYS A 78 -4.41 5.64 28.48
N LEU A 79 -3.38 4.89 28.14
CA LEU A 79 -3.49 3.52 27.63
C LEU A 79 -3.55 2.47 28.74
N GLY A 80 -3.33 2.85 29.99
CA GLY A 80 -3.33 1.93 31.13
C GLY A 80 -2.13 0.98 31.12
N VAL A 81 -1.05 1.35 30.43
CA VAL A 81 0.18 0.56 30.37
C VAL A 81 1.15 1.18 31.38
N THR A 82 1.48 0.46 32.43
CA THR A 82 2.53 0.86 33.37
C THR A 82 3.78 0.07 32.99
N ASN A 83 4.87 0.76 32.64
CA ASN A 83 6.16 0.09 32.52
C ASN A 83 6.58 -0.34 33.94
N GLU A 84 6.69 -1.65 34.16
CA GLU A 84 7.44 -2.22 35.29
C GLU A 84 8.95 -2.00 35.11
#